data_AF-A0A1F2XQC6-F1
#
_entry.id   AF-A0A1F2XQC6-F1
#
_cell.length_a   1.000
_cell.length_b   1.000
_cell.length_c   1.000
_cell.angle_alpha   90.00
_cell.angle_beta   90.00
_cell.angle_gamma   90.00
#
_symmetry.space_group_name_H-M   'P 1'
#
loop_
_entity.id
_entity.type
_entity.pdbx_description
1 polymer ?
#
loop_
_entity_poly.entity_id
_entity_poly.type
_entity_poly.pdbx_seq_one_letter_code
_entity_poly.pdbx_strand_id
1 'polypeptide(L)'
;MAITQDWSLLANLRYDIATEQTITDGLGLRYQDDCFMLDVTYQRSFIRDQDIEPDERFLVNFNLKYLGTYSLSTEANGVFDATGSDTND
;
A
#
# COMPACT_ATOMS: atom_id res chain seq x y z
N MET A 1 2.08 -3.62 -13.62
CA MET A 1 2.24 -4.70 -14.61
C MET A 1 1.02 -5.60 -14.52
N ALA A 2 0.33 -5.87 -15.62
CA ALA A 2 -0.80 -6.80 -15.61
C ALA A 2 -0.29 -8.25 -15.54
N ILE A 3 -0.86 -9.07 -14.65
CA ILE A 3 -0.61 -10.51 -14.58
C ILE A 3 -1.72 -11.25 -15.36
N THR A 4 -2.96 -10.80 -15.20
CA THR A 4 -4.13 -11.29 -15.94
C THR A 4 -5.01 -10.09 -16.33
N GLN A 5 -6.21 -10.35 -16.88
CA GLN A 5 -7.19 -9.30 -17.19
C GLN A 5 -7.62 -8.50 -15.95
N ASP A 6 -7.76 -9.16 -14.80
CA ASP A 6 -8.32 -8.56 -13.59
C ASP A 6 -7.25 -8.32 -12.51
N TRP A 7 -6.07 -8.96 -12.64
CA TRP A 7 -4.98 -8.86 -11.68
C TRP A 7 -3.81 -8.06 -12.20
N SER A 8 -3.33 -7.13 -11.37
CA SER A 8 -2.12 -6.35 -11.61
C SER A 8 -1.16 -6.39 -10.42
N LEU A 9 0.12 -6.51 -10.70
CA LEU A 9 1.20 -6.37 -9.72
C LEU A 9 1.89 -5.02 -9.89
N LEU A 10 2.19 -4.39 -8.77
CA LEU A 10 2.98 -3.18 -8.67
C LEU A 10 4.18 -3.48 -7.77
N ALA A 11 5.34 -2.98 -8.14
CA ALA A 11 6.54 -3.05 -7.33
C ALA A 11 7.25 -1.71 -7.43
N ASN A 12 7.79 -1.22 -6.32
CA ASN A 12 8.60 -0.03 -6.28
C ASN A 12 9.82 -0.25 -5.36
N LEU A 13 10.93 0.38 -5.73
CA LEU A 13 12.18 0.36 -4.99
C LEU A 13 12.85 1.71 -5.16
N ARG A 14 13.21 2.34 -4.05
CA ARG A 14 13.99 3.57 -4.02
C ARG A 14 15.35 3.27 -3.38
N TYR A 15 16.41 3.54 -4.13
CA TYR A 15 17.78 3.32 -3.70
C TYR A 15 18.58 4.62 -3.81
N ASP A 16 19.32 4.95 -2.76
CA ASP A 16 20.29 6.05 -2.75
C ASP A 16 21.67 5.50 -3.10
N ILE A 17 22.20 5.97 -4.23
CA ILE A 17 23.48 5.53 -4.78
C ILE A 17 24.66 6.19 -4.03
N ALA A 18 24.46 7.37 -3.44
CA ALA A 18 25.53 8.07 -2.73
C ALA A 18 25.82 7.44 -1.36
N THR A 19 24.78 6.95 -0.69
CA THR A 19 24.86 6.32 0.63
C THR A 19 24.81 4.78 0.57
N GLU A 20 24.70 4.22 -0.64
CA GLU A 20 24.56 2.79 -0.91
C GLU A 20 23.39 2.12 -0.16
N GLN A 21 22.32 2.86 0.08
CA GLN A 21 21.20 2.45 0.94
C GLN A 21 19.87 2.35 0.19
N THR A 22 19.14 1.26 0.41
CA THR A 22 17.71 1.21 0.04
C THR A 22 16.93 2.12 0.98
N ILE A 23 16.13 3.03 0.42
CA ILE A 23 15.31 3.99 1.16
C ILE A 23 13.91 3.43 1.39
N THR A 24 13.32 2.83 0.37
CA THR A 24 11.95 2.31 0.42
C THR A 24 11.82 1.13 -0.52
N ASP A 25 11.08 0.11 -0.11
CA ASP A 25 10.52 -0.88 -1.03
C ASP A 25 9.00 -0.95 -0.87
N GLY A 26 8.34 -1.45 -1.92
CA GLY A 26 6.91 -1.68 -1.86
C GLY A 26 6.44 -2.66 -2.92
N LEU A 27 5.40 -3.39 -2.56
CA LEU A 27 4.75 -4.38 -3.39
C LEU A 27 3.24 -4.16 -3.29
N GLY A 28 2.56 -4.21 -4.44
CA GLY A 28 1.12 -4.03 -4.54
C GLY A 28 0.51 -5.12 -5.41
N LEU A 29 -0.62 -5.65 -4.97
CA LEU A 29 -1.46 -6.53 -5.74
C LEU A 29 -2.84 -5.87 -5.87
N ARG A 30 -3.29 -5.71 -7.10
CA ARG A 30 -4.59 -5.15 -7.44
C ARG A 30 -5.44 -6.21 -8.11
N TYR A 31 -6.65 -6.38 -7.63
CA TYR A 31 -7.74 -7.03 -8.34
C TYR A 31 -8.79 -5.97 -8.72
N GLN A 32 -9.25 -6.00 -9.96
CA GLN A 32 -10.28 -5.08 -10.44
C GLN A 32 -11.32 -5.85 -11.27
N ASP A 33 -12.59 -5.68 -10.92
CA ASP A 33 -13.73 -6.11 -11.74
C ASP A 33 -14.63 -4.91 -12.10
N ASP A 34 -15.85 -5.19 -12.57
CA ASP A 34 -16.83 -4.17 -12.98
C ASP A 34 -17.47 -3.40 -11.82
N CYS A 35 -17.48 -3.98 -10.63
CA CYS A 35 -18.24 -3.53 -9.46
C CYS A 35 -17.34 -3.00 -8.34
N PHE A 36 -16.14 -3.56 -8.19
CA PHE A 36 -15.20 -3.23 -7.13
C PHE A 36 -13.74 -3.40 -7.53
N MET A 37 -12.87 -2.77 -6.75
CA MET A 37 -11.42 -2.90 -6.81
C MET A 37 -10.90 -3.23 -5.41
N LEU A 38 -9.99 -4.20 -5.34
CA LEU A 38 -9.28 -4.56 -4.13
C LEU A 38 -7.78 -4.33 -4.34
N ASP A 39 -7.21 -3.44 -3.54
CA ASP A 39 -5.77 -3.20 -3.47
C ASP A 39 -5.20 -3.73 -2.17
N VAL A 40 -4.17 -4.55 -2.26
CA VAL A 40 -3.34 -4.96 -1.13
C VAL A 40 -1.94 -4.47 -1.37
N THR A 41 -1.45 -3.58 -0.52
CA THR A 41 -0.13 -2.96 -0.66
C THR A 41 0.69 -3.17 0.61
N TYR A 42 1.92 -3.60 0.42
CA TYR A 42 2.97 -3.60 1.42
C TYR A 42 3.97 -2.49 1.10
N GLN A 43 4.37 -1.73 2.10
CA GLN A 43 5.41 -0.73 1.96
C GLN A 43 6.32 -0.73 3.18
N ARG A 44 7.62 -0.62 2.93
CA ARG A 44 8.64 -0.53 3.97
C ARG A 44 9.57 0.64 3.73
N SER A 45 9.78 1.45 4.77
CA SER A 45 10.81 2.48 4.82
C SER A 45 12.00 1.98 5.63
N PHE A 46 13.20 2.10 5.05
CA PHE A 46 14.46 1.75 5.70
C PHE A 46 15.21 2.97 6.22
N ILE A 47 14.60 4.16 6.12
CA ILE A 47 15.15 5.39 6.67
C ILE A 47 15.29 5.19 8.17
N ARG A 48 16.52 5.36 8.66
CA ARG A 48 16.84 5.32 10.07
C ARG A 48 17.59 6.59 10.42
N ASP A 49 16.95 7.43 11.21
CA ASP A 49 17.60 8.57 11.87
C ASP A 49 17.38 8.42 13.37
N GLN A 50 18.13 9.15 14.19
CA GLN A 50 18.29 8.95 15.63
C GLN A 50 16.98 8.74 16.42
N ASP A 51 15.87 9.30 15.95
CA ASP A 51 14.52 9.17 16.52
C ASP A 51 13.46 8.61 15.54
N ILE A 52 13.86 8.13 14.35
CA ILE A 52 12.97 7.59 13.32
C ILE A 52 13.32 6.13 13.07
N GLU A 53 12.50 5.23 13.61
CA GLU A 53 12.56 3.81 13.29
C GLU A 53 12.04 3.50 11.87
N PRO A 54 12.57 2.43 11.24
CA PRO A 54 11.99 1.87 10.02
C PRO A 54 10.49 1.60 10.19
N ASP A 55 9.71 2.03 9.20
CA ASP A 55 8.26 1.86 9.18
C ASP A 55 7.87 0.75 8.21
N GLU A 56 6.95 -0.12 8.64
CA GLU A 56 6.42 -1.23 7.87
C GLU A 56 4.90 -1.20 7.95
N ARG A 57 4.26 -1.04 6.79
CA ARG A 57 2.81 -0.89 6.69
C ARG A 57 2.20 -1.82 5.66
N PHE A 58 1.04 -2.37 6.01
CA PHE A 58 0.15 -3.08 5.11
C PHE A 58 -1.13 -2.28 4.96
N LEU A 59 -1.52 -2.04 3.71
CA LEU A 59 -2.74 -1.31 3.36
C LEU A 59 -3.63 -2.20 2.51
N VAL A 60 -4.90 -2.26 2.88
CA VAL A 60 -5.95 -2.89 2.09
C VAL A 60 -6.99 -1.82 1.76
N ASN A 61 -7.17 -1.51 0.48
CA ASN A 61 -8.22 -0.62 0.02
C ASN A 61 -9.27 -1.43 -0.74
N PHE A 62 -10.51 -1.35 -0.29
CA PHE A 62 -11.66 -1.94 -0.96
C PHE A 62 -12.55 -0.83 -1.49
N ASN A 63 -12.54 -0.64 -2.80
CA ASN A 63 -13.30 0.39 -3.49
C ASN A 63 -14.51 -0.24 -4.17
N LEU A 64 -15.70 0.23 -3.83
CA LEU A 64 -16.97 -0.14 -4.46
C LEU A 64 -17.41 1.02 -5.34
N LYS A 65 -17.60 0.77 -6.64
CA LYS A 65 -17.88 1.79 -7.66
C LYS A 65 -19.01 2.76 -7.31
N TYR A 66 -19.98 2.31 -6.52
CA TYR A 66 -21.16 3.09 -6.11
C TYR A 66 -21.24 3.38 -4.61
N LEU A 67 -20.38 2.77 -3.79
CA LEU A 67 -20.51 2.80 -2.33
C LEU A 67 -19.28 3.41 -1.64
N GLY A 68 -18.26 3.84 -2.40
CA GLY A 68 -17.09 4.51 -1.85
C GLY A 68 -15.91 3.58 -1.54
N THR A 69 -14.98 4.05 -0.72
CA THR A 69 -13.73 3.32 -0.41
C THR A 69 -13.59 3.04 1.07
N TYR A 70 -13.26 1.80 1.38
CA TYR A 70 -12.92 1.35 2.72
C TYR A 70 -11.43 1.06 2.77
N SER A 71 -10.71 1.74 3.66
CA SER A 71 -9.28 1.60 3.81
C SER A 71 -8.95 0.97 5.16
N LEU A 72 -8.12 -0.04 5.12
CA LEU A 72 -7.57 -0.69 6.29
C LEU A 72 -6.05 -0.55 6.24
N SER A 73 -5.45 0.00 7.29
CA SER A 73 -4.01 0.04 7.46
C SER A 73 -3.60 -0.68 8.74
N THR A 74 -2.52 -1.45 8.66
CA THR A 74 -1.87 -2.01 9.84
C THR A 74 -0.37 -1.78 9.76
N GLU A 75 0.19 -1.35 10.88
CA GLU A 75 1.63 -1.18 11.06
C GLU A 75 2.21 -2.43 11.74
N ALA A 76 3.43 -2.84 11.40
CA ALA A 76 4.10 -3.99 12.00
C ALA A 76 4.25 -3.88 13.54
N ASN A 77 4.09 -2.67 14.09
CA ASN A 77 4.20 -2.34 15.50
C ASN A 77 2.88 -2.50 16.29
N GLY A 78 1.81 -2.98 15.63
CA GLY A 78 0.64 -3.54 16.32
C GLY A 78 -0.58 -2.64 16.45
N VAL A 79 -0.75 -1.62 15.60
CA VAL A 79 -2.00 -0.86 15.51
C VAL A 79 -2.74 -1.24 14.22
N PHE A 80 -4.03 -1.54 14.37
CA PHE A 80 -4.98 -1.76 13.28
C PHE A 80 -5.88 -0.53 13.22
N ASP A 81 -5.81 0.23 12.14
CA ASP A 81 -6.65 1.39 11.90
C ASP A 81 -7.53 1.15 10.66
N ALA A 82 -8.84 1.15 10.87
CA ALA A 82 -9.83 0.97 9.81
C ALA A 82 -10.54 2.31 9.60
N THR A 83 -10.27 2.95 8.48
CA THR A 83 -10.86 4.23 8.09
C THR A 83 -11.75 4.03 6.87
N GLY A 84 -13.06 4.26 7.04
CA GLY A 84 -14.00 4.34 5.93
C GLY A 84 -14.11 5.79 5.47
N SER A 85 -13.86 6.07 4.19
CA SER A 85 -14.08 7.40 3.62
C SER A 85 -15.10 7.32 2.50
N ASP A 86 -16.27 7.90 2.73
CA ASP A 86 -17.31 8.08 1.72
C ASP A 86 -16.93 9.29 0.83
N THR A 87 -16.07 9.06 -0.16
CA THR A 87 -15.79 10.07 -1.20
C THR A 87 -16.83 9.95 -2.31
N ASN A 88 -18.01 10.51 -2.08
CA ASN A 88 -19.06 10.66 -3.09
C ASN A 88 -19.16 12.15 -3.44
N ASP A 89 -18.48 12.56 -4.52
CA ASP A 89 -18.59 13.90 -5.13
C ASP A 89 -18.95 13.75 -6.61
#